data_AF-A0A3M7KME0-F1
#
_entry.id   AF-A0A3M7KME0-F1
#
_cell.length_a   1.000
_cell.length_b   1.000
_cell.length_c   1.000
_cell.angle_alpha   90.00
_cell.angle_beta   90.00
_cell.angle_gamma   90.00
#
_symmetry.space_group_name_H-M   'P 1'
#
loop_
_entity.id
_entity.type
_entity.pdbx_description
1 polymer ?
#
loop_
_entity_poly.entity_id
_entity_poly.type
_entity_poly.pdbx_seq_one_letter_code
_entity_poly.pdbx_strand_id
1 'polypeptide(L)'
;MAKELEKSINNERDLNYINDLVLKYESDRKSNTIKALADENELVKTKLEKNKLALLFGLLVIILVSILFTVYDRHKNLKQEKKILTLEQDMLRSQMNPHFIFNSLNSIKLYIINNEKENAVYYLNKFAKLIRKILAASSEKEIPLSDELDTMELYMNIENIRFSNAIEFKILIDENVNTHNIKVPSLIIQPFLENAIWHGLSSKEEDKKIELKVEKNKKSILLFQ
;
A
#
# COMPACT_ATOMS: atom_id res chain seq x y z
N MET A 1 -98.61 62.29 19.34
CA MET A 1 -97.41 62.44 20.20
C MET A 1 -96.95 61.12 20.83
N ALA A 2 -97.76 60.42 21.64
CA ALA A 2 -97.33 59.15 22.27
C ALA A 2 -97.01 58.01 21.27
N LYS A 3 -97.82 57.83 20.22
CA LYS A 3 -97.62 56.77 19.20
C LYS A 3 -96.38 56.96 18.32
N GLU A 4 -95.91 58.19 18.10
CA GLU A 4 -94.71 58.46 17.30
C GLU A 4 -93.43 58.25 18.13
N LEU A 5 -93.45 58.63 19.40
CA LEU A 5 -92.34 58.39 20.33
C LEU A 5 -92.15 56.88 20.57
N GLU A 6 -93.23 56.13 20.76
CA GLU A 6 -93.19 54.67 20.91
C GLU A 6 -92.68 53.96 19.65
N LYS A 7 -93.10 54.43 18.46
CA LYS A 7 -92.61 53.91 17.17
C LYS A 7 -91.12 54.24 16.95
N SER A 8 -90.67 55.44 17.33
CA SER A 8 -89.26 55.85 17.31
C SER A 8 -88.40 54.98 18.23
N ILE A 9 -88.85 54.79 19.48
CA ILE A 9 -88.14 53.97 20.48
C ILE A 9 -88.07 52.50 20.06
N ASN A 10 -89.14 51.95 19.48
CA ASN A 10 -89.13 50.58 18.97
C ASN A 10 -88.17 50.42 17.78
N ASN A 11 -88.16 51.38 16.86
CA ASN A 11 -87.27 51.34 15.69
C ASN A 11 -85.78 51.46 16.07
N GLU A 12 -85.46 52.26 17.10
CA GLU A 12 -84.10 52.37 17.64
C GLU A 12 -83.66 51.09 18.37
N ARG A 13 -84.57 50.44 19.11
CA ARG A 13 -84.32 49.12 19.71
C ARG A 13 -84.09 48.03 18.67
N ASP A 14 -84.88 48.01 17.60
CA ASP A 14 -84.72 47.06 16.50
C ASP A 14 -83.39 47.28 15.76
N LEU A 15 -82.99 48.54 15.55
CA LEU A 15 -81.72 48.89 14.93
C LEU A 15 -80.52 48.45 15.78
N ASN A 16 -80.57 48.69 17.09
CA ASN A 16 -79.54 48.24 18.02
C ASN A 16 -79.46 46.71 18.09
N TYR A 17 -80.60 46.02 18.09
CA TYR A 17 -80.65 44.56 18.06
C TYR A 17 -80.01 43.97 16.78
N ILE A 18 -80.30 44.55 15.62
CA ILE A 18 -79.68 44.13 14.35
C ILE A 18 -78.17 44.38 14.38
N ASN A 19 -77.72 45.52 14.90
CA ASN A 19 -76.30 45.83 15.01
C ASN A 19 -75.56 44.83 15.92
N ASP A 20 -76.14 44.51 17.07
CA ASP A 20 -75.60 43.50 17.99
C ASP A 20 -75.53 42.10 17.35
N LEU A 21 -76.53 41.73 16.56
CA LEU A 21 -76.53 40.48 15.79
C LEU A 21 -75.41 40.43 14.74
N VAL A 22 -75.19 41.54 14.02
CA VAL A 22 -74.10 41.64 13.02
C VAL A 22 -72.74 41.58 13.71
N LEU A 23 -72.54 42.32 14.80
CA LEU A 23 -71.30 42.29 15.58
C LEU A 23 -71.01 40.89 16.13
N LYS A 24 -72.03 40.21 16.66
CA LYS A 24 -71.92 38.84 17.15
C LYS A 24 -71.57 37.88 16.01
N TYR A 25 -72.27 37.97 14.88
CA TYR A 25 -72.00 37.13 13.71
C TYR A 25 -70.58 37.34 13.16
N GLU A 26 -70.11 38.58 13.07
CA GLU A 26 -68.74 38.91 12.66
C GLU A 26 -67.70 38.41 13.66
N SER A 27 -67.97 38.55 14.96
CA SER A 27 -67.12 38.02 16.03
C SER A 27 -67.02 36.49 15.94
N ASP A 28 -68.13 35.80 15.74
CA ASP A 28 -68.17 34.35 15.60
C ASP A 28 -67.43 33.89 14.33
N ARG A 29 -67.61 34.58 13.20
CA ARG A 29 -66.84 34.37 11.96
C ARG A 29 -65.34 34.54 12.18
N LYS A 30 -64.91 35.64 12.80
CA LYS A 30 -63.50 35.91 13.10
C LYS A 30 -62.92 34.87 14.06
N SER A 31 -63.66 34.51 15.12
CA SER A 31 -63.28 33.48 16.08
C SER A 31 -63.11 32.11 15.42
N ASN A 32 -64.08 31.70 14.59
CA ASN A 32 -64.00 30.46 13.82
C ASN A 32 -62.81 30.46 12.84
N THR A 33 -62.52 31.60 12.21
CA THR A 33 -61.37 31.75 11.31
C THR A 33 -60.04 31.67 12.07
N ILE A 34 -59.92 32.32 13.22
CA ILE A 34 -58.74 32.26 14.10
C ILE A 34 -58.51 30.82 14.56
N LYS A 35 -59.57 30.10 14.93
CA LYS A 35 -59.48 28.70 15.34
C LYS A 35 -58.99 27.80 14.20
N ALA A 36 -59.54 27.95 13.00
CA ALA A 36 -59.09 27.19 11.83
C ALA A 36 -57.62 27.47 11.49
N LEU A 37 -57.19 28.74 11.57
CA LEU A 37 -55.78 29.12 11.36
C LEU A 37 -54.86 28.59 12.47
N ALA A 38 -55.33 28.50 13.71
CA ALA A 38 -54.56 27.92 14.81
C ALA A 38 -54.35 26.41 14.62
N ASP A 39 -55.40 25.69 14.24
CA ASP A 39 -55.34 24.26 13.93
C ASP A 39 -54.40 23.98 12.73
N GLU A 40 -54.46 24.81 11.69
CA GLU A 40 -53.56 24.73 10.53
C GLU A 40 -52.10 24.99 10.91
N ASN A 41 -51.83 26.02 11.71
CA ASN A 41 -50.49 26.35 12.19
C ASN A 41 -49.89 25.23 13.06
N GLU A 42 -50.69 24.61 13.93
CA GLU A 42 -50.25 23.47 14.73
C GLU A 42 -49.86 22.28 13.84
N LEU A 43 -50.68 21.98 12.84
CA LEU A 43 -50.43 20.90 11.88
C LEU A 43 -49.17 21.15 11.04
N VAL A 44 -48.96 22.39 10.58
CA VAL A 44 -47.74 22.80 9.85
C VAL A 44 -46.51 22.66 10.76
N LYS A 45 -46.60 23.09 12.03
CA LYS A 45 -45.50 22.97 13.00
C LYS A 45 -45.13 21.52 13.26
N THR A 46 -46.10 20.62 13.45
CA THR A 46 -45.84 19.18 13.62
C THR A 46 -45.21 18.55 12.39
N LYS A 47 -45.68 18.90 11.18
CA LYS A 47 -45.07 18.44 9.92
C LYS A 47 -43.62 18.93 9.78
N LEU A 48 -43.36 20.18 10.15
CA LEU A 48 -42.02 20.76 10.09
C LEU A 48 -41.04 20.02 11.01
N GLU A 49 -41.43 19.71 12.25
CA GLU A 49 -40.58 18.95 13.18
C GLU A 49 -40.29 17.52 12.69
N LYS A 50 -41.29 16.84 12.12
CA LYS A 50 -41.08 15.51 11.48
C LYS A 50 -40.12 15.57 10.30
N ASN A 51 -40.25 16.59 9.43
CA ASN A 51 -39.37 16.77 8.28
C ASN A 51 -37.93 17.09 8.72
N LYS A 52 -37.73 17.92 9.73
CA LYS A 52 -36.39 18.18 10.31
C LYS A 52 -35.74 16.89 10.81
N LEU A 53 -36.49 16.07 11.56
CA LEU A 53 -35.99 14.80 12.08
C LEU A 53 -35.63 13.81 10.96
N ALA A 54 -36.45 13.73 9.91
CA ALA A 54 -36.16 12.91 8.74
C ALA A 54 -34.88 13.38 8.00
N LEU A 55 -34.67 14.69 7.86
CA LEU A 55 -33.45 15.26 7.28
C LEU A 55 -32.21 14.95 8.12
N LEU A 56 -32.29 15.09 9.45
CA LEU A 56 -31.20 14.75 10.35
C LEU A 56 -30.85 13.26 10.28
N PHE A 57 -31.86 12.39 10.23
CA PHE A 57 -31.65 10.95 10.08
C PHE A 57 -30.99 10.62 8.73
N GLY A 58 -31.45 11.24 7.64
CA GLY A 58 -30.83 11.09 6.32
C GLY A 58 -29.35 11.53 6.31
N LEU A 59 -29.04 12.66 6.94
CA LEU A 59 -27.66 13.13 7.14
C LEU A 59 -26.81 12.12 7.92
N LEU A 60 -27.34 11.56 9.01
CA LEU A 60 -26.64 10.54 9.79
C LEU A 60 -26.36 9.29 8.96
N VAL A 61 -27.31 8.84 8.13
CA VAL A 61 -27.12 7.69 7.24
C VAL A 61 -26.03 7.97 6.20
N ILE A 62 -26.03 9.16 5.59
CA ILE A 62 -25.00 9.55 4.62
C ILE A 62 -23.61 9.57 5.28
N ILE A 63 -23.50 10.16 6.47
CA ILE A 63 -22.24 10.19 7.22
C ILE A 63 -21.78 8.77 7.55
N LEU A 64 -22.69 7.91 8.03
CA LEU A 64 -22.38 6.51 8.36
C LEU A 64 -21.85 5.75 7.14
N VAL A 65 -22.53 5.87 5.98
CA VAL A 65 -22.10 5.24 4.73
C VAL A 65 -20.74 5.77 4.29
N SER A 66 -20.51 7.08 4.38
CA SER A 66 -19.22 7.69 4.05
C SER A 66 -18.09 7.18 4.95
N ILE A 67 -18.34 7.03 6.25
CA ILE A 67 -17.37 6.46 7.21
C ILE A 67 -17.07 5.01 6.85
N LEU A 68 -18.10 4.19 6.63
CA LEU A 68 -17.93 2.77 6.27
C LEU A 68 -17.14 2.62 4.96
N PHE A 69 -17.43 3.45 3.96
CA PHE A 69 -16.70 3.46 2.70
C PHE A 69 -15.22 3.83 2.89
N THR A 70 -14.95 4.88 3.68
CA THR A 70 -13.57 5.32 3.98
C THR A 70 -12.80 4.24 4.75
N VAL A 71 -13.43 3.58 5.72
CA VAL A 71 -12.83 2.48 6.49
C VAL A 71 -12.55 1.28 5.57
N TYR A 72 -13.49 0.92 4.71
CA TYR A 72 -13.32 -0.16 3.74
C TYR A 72 -12.14 0.09 2.79
N ASP A 73 -12.05 1.29 2.23
CA ASP A 73 -10.96 1.65 1.33
C ASP A 73 -9.60 1.65 2.05
N ARG A 74 -9.53 2.20 3.26
CA ARG A 74 -8.33 2.12 4.11
C ARG A 74 -7.90 0.68 4.38
N HIS A 75 -8.85 -0.22 4.70
CA HIS A 75 -8.53 -1.63 4.92
C HIS A 75 -7.99 -2.33 3.67
N LYS A 76 -8.51 -1.99 2.49
CA LYS A 76 -8.04 -2.53 1.22
C LYS A 76 -6.61 -2.05 0.93
N ASN A 77 -6.34 -0.75 1.08
CA ASN A 77 -5.03 -0.16 0.83
C ASN A 77 -3.97 -0.73 1.79
N LEU A 78 -4.29 -0.82 3.10
CA LEU A 78 -3.39 -1.42 4.09
C LEU A 78 -3.07 -2.90 3.80
N LYS A 79 -4.04 -3.67 3.30
CA LYS A 79 -3.80 -5.07 2.90
C LYS A 79 -2.85 -5.16 1.71
N GLN A 80 -2.99 -4.27 0.73
CA GLN A 80 -2.11 -4.22 -0.43
C GLN A 80 -0.69 -3.83 -0.03
N GLU A 81 -0.54 -2.79 0.80
CA GLU A 81 0.75 -2.35 1.32
C GLU A 81 1.45 -3.46 2.11
N LYS A 82 0.75 -4.14 3.02
CA LYS A 82 1.29 -5.31 3.74
C LYS A 82 1.71 -6.43 2.79
N LYS A 83 0.93 -6.69 1.74
CA LYS A 83 1.27 -7.71 0.74
C LYS A 83 2.54 -7.32 -0.02
N ILE A 84 2.69 -6.05 -0.41
CA ILE A 84 3.91 -5.55 -1.07
C ILE A 84 5.11 -5.71 -0.13
N LEU A 85 5.01 -5.26 1.11
CA LEU A 85 6.09 -5.40 2.10
C LEU A 85 6.47 -6.86 2.35
N THR A 86 5.50 -7.77 2.41
CA THR A 86 5.77 -9.20 2.59
C THR A 86 6.46 -9.78 1.36
N LEU A 87 6.02 -9.39 0.15
CA LEU A 87 6.66 -9.80 -1.11
C LEU A 87 8.08 -9.24 -1.23
N GLU A 88 8.31 -8.00 -0.84
CA GLU A 88 9.65 -7.40 -0.78
C GLU A 88 10.54 -8.15 0.22
N GLN A 89 10.03 -8.46 1.42
CA GLN A 89 10.76 -9.27 2.40
C GLN A 89 11.06 -10.68 1.89
N ASP A 90 10.11 -11.34 1.22
CA ASP A 90 10.29 -12.66 0.64
C ASP A 90 11.28 -12.63 -0.54
N MET A 91 11.29 -11.54 -1.32
CA MET A 91 12.28 -11.30 -2.38
C MET A 91 13.68 -11.08 -1.81
N LEU A 92 13.81 -10.26 -0.76
CA LEU A 92 15.08 -10.07 -0.04
C LEU A 92 15.56 -11.39 0.58
N ARG A 93 14.65 -12.21 1.08
CA ARG A 93 14.95 -13.54 1.63
C ARG A 93 15.35 -14.53 0.54
N SER A 94 14.69 -14.53 -0.60
CA SER A 94 15.02 -15.43 -1.72
C SER A 94 16.36 -15.10 -2.36
N GLN A 95 16.78 -13.84 -2.33
CA GLN A 95 18.11 -13.40 -2.74
C GLN A 95 19.24 -13.93 -1.83
N MET A 96 18.92 -14.34 -0.60
CA MET A 96 19.82 -15.14 0.25
C MET A 96 19.55 -16.63 0.02
N ASN A 97 20.22 -17.24 -0.97
CA ASN A 97 20.09 -18.67 -1.29
C ASN A 97 20.33 -19.53 -0.02
N PRO A 98 19.29 -20.14 0.59
CA PRO A 98 19.44 -20.81 1.89
C PRO A 98 20.41 -21.98 1.81
N HIS A 99 20.45 -22.67 0.68
CA HIS A 99 21.37 -23.78 0.47
C HIS A 99 22.82 -23.31 0.43
N PHE A 100 23.11 -22.18 -0.21
CA PHE A 100 24.44 -21.56 -0.17
C PHE A 100 24.88 -21.22 1.27
N ILE A 101 23.96 -20.68 2.09
CA ILE A 101 24.23 -20.38 3.51
C ILE A 101 24.56 -21.65 4.29
N PHE A 102 23.72 -22.68 4.19
CA PHE A 102 23.94 -23.95 4.89
C PHE A 102 25.27 -24.60 4.47
N ASN A 103 25.58 -24.59 3.17
CA ASN A 103 26.83 -25.15 2.66
C ASN A 103 28.06 -24.40 3.12
N SER A 104 28.03 -23.07 3.07
CA SER A 104 29.11 -22.23 3.55
C SER A 104 29.38 -22.44 5.05
N LEU A 105 28.33 -22.54 5.86
CA LEU A 105 28.45 -22.83 7.29
C LEU A 105 29.01 -24.24 7.55
N ASN A 106 28.62 -25.23 6.74
CA ASN A 106 29.18 -26.58 6.84
C ASN A 106 30.67 -26.64 6.50
N SER A 107 31.11 -25.89 5.48
CA SER A 107 32.54 -25.78 5.15
C SER A 107 33.34 -25.12 6.27
N ILE A 108 32.81 -24.05 6.87
CA ILE A 108 33.43 -23.43 8.06
C ILE A 108 33.52 -24.43 9.22
N LYS A 109 32.44 -25.17 9.48
CA LYS A 109 32.43 -26.22 10.50
C LYS A 109 33.50 -27.30 10.24
N LEU A 110 33.68 -27.72 8.99
CA LEU A 110 34.70 -28.72 8.63
C LEU A 110 36.12 -28.21 8.92
N TYR A 111 36.43 -26.96 8.57
CA TYR A 111 37.73 -26.35 8.91
C TYR A 111 37.97 -26.29 10.42
N ILE A 112 36.93 -25.99 11.20
CA ILE A 112 37.03 -25.99 12.67
C ILE A 112 37.30 -27.41 13.20
N ILE A 113 36.61 -28.43 12.68
CA ILE A 113 36.80 -29.84 13.07
C ILE A 113 38.20 -30.33 12.71
N ASN A 114 38.72 -29.94 11.55
CA ASN A 114 40.07 -30.28 11.08
C ASN A 114 41.18 -29.46 11.77
N ASN A 115 40.82 -28.60 12.74
CA ASN A 115 41.72 -27.72 13.48
C ASN A 115 42.45 -26.69 12.61
N GLU A 116 41.90 -26.36 11.45
CA GLU A 116 42.39 -25.34 10.50
C GLU A 116 41.76 -23.97 10.81
N LYS A 117 42.07 -23.43 11.99
CA LYS A 117 41.42 -22.22 12.51
C LYS A 117 41.60 -20.99 11.62
N GLU A 118 42.78 -20.83 11.02
CA GLU A 118 43.07 -19.69 10.13
C GLU A 118 42.20 -19.73 8.87
N ASN A 119 42.06 -20.91 8.24
CA ASN A 119 41.18 -21.11 7.08
C ASN A 119 39.71 -20.89 7.45
N ALA A 120 39.27 -21.35 8.62
CA ALA A 120 37.91 -21.11 9.11
C ALA A 120 37.61 -19.61 9.27
N VAL A 121 38.52 -18.85 9.90
CA VAL A 121 38.38 -17.40 10.10
C VAL A 121 38.41 -16.67 8.76
N TYR A 122 39.32 -17.05 7.86
CA TYR A 122 39.40 -16.49 6.51
C TYR A 122 38.11 -16.67 5.73
N TYR A 123 37.57 -17.89 5.71
CA TYR A 123 36.31 -18.22 5.06
C TYR A 123 35.15 -17.42 5.67
N LEU A 124 35.04 -17.41 7.01
CA LEU A 124 33.98 -16.69 7.72
C LEU A 124 33.99 -15.19 7.39
N ASN A 125 35.17 -14.57 7.31
CA ASN A 125 35.30 -13.16 6.95
C ASN A 125 34.84 -12.88 5.51
N LYS A 126 35.22 -13.75 4.55
CA LYS A 126 34.74 -13.64 3.15
C LYS A 126 33.22 -13.82 3.08
N PHE A 127 32.69 -14.83 3.77
CA PHE A 127 31.26 -15.09 3.84
C PHE A 127 30.49 -13.88 4.40
N ALA A 128 30.92 -13.33 5.54
CA ALA A 128 30.31 -12.15 6.13
C ALA A 128 30.42 -10.90 5.22
N LYS A 129 31.51 -10.76 4.46
CA LYS A 129 31.65 -9.70 3.44
C LYS A 129 30.64 -9.88 2.30
N LEU A 130 30.45 -11.11 1.82
CA LEU A 130 29.51 -11.42 0.74
C LEU A 130 28.08 -11.12 1.15
N ILE A 131 27.65 -11.61 2.31
CA ILE A 131 26.29 -11.37 2.82
C ILE A 131 26.00 -9.89 2.95
N ARG A 132 26.96 -9.09 3.46
CA ARG A 132 26.81 -7.64 3.52
C ARG A 132 26.68 -7.01 2.12
N LYS A 133 27.46 -7.45 1.13
CA LYS A 133 27.35 -6.96 -0.24
C LYS A 133 26.00 -7.32 -0.88
N ILE A 134 25.53 -8.55 -0.74
CA ILE A 134 24.23 -9.00 -1.25
C ILE A 134 23.09 -8.19 -0.62
N LEU A 135 23.12 -8.01 0.71
CA LEU A 135 22.10 -7.22 1.41
C LEU A 135 22.11 -5.73 1.05
N ALA A 136 23.27 -5.16 0.73
CA ALA A 136 23.36 -3.78 0.27
C ALA A 136 22.88 -3.64 -1.18
N ALA A 137 23.24 -4.58 -2.05
CA ALA A 137 22.80 -4.61 -3.45
C ALA A 137 21.29 -4.84 -3.56
N SER A 138 20.70 -5.65 -2.68
CA SER A 138 19.27 -5.96 -2.68
C SER A 138 18.37 -4.78 -2.33
N SER A 139 18.88 -3.80 -1.58
CA SER A 139 18.16 -2.55 -1.29
C SER A 139 18.19 -1.55 -2.45
N GLU A 140 19.04 -1.76 -3.46
CA GLU A 140 19.20 -0.87 -4.60
C GLU A 140 18.57 -1.48 -5.86
N LYS A 141 17.98 -0.65 -6.72
CA LYS A 141 17.42 -1.12 -8.01
C LYS A 141 18.50 -1.41 -9.05
N GLU A 142 19.56 -0.60 -9.05
CA GLU A 142 20.68 -0.72 -9.97
C GLU A 142 21.98 -0.38 -9.24
N ILE A 143 23.04 -1.15 -9.50
CA ILE A 143 24.39 -0.92 -8.99
C ILE A 143 25.39 -0.80 -10.14
N PRO A 144 26.56 -0.17 -9.91
CA PRO A 144 27.67 -0.22 -10.85
C PRO A 144 28.03 -1.66 -11.21
N LEU A 145 28.35 -1.93 -12.48
CA LEU A 145 28.81 -3.24 -12.94
C LEU A 145 30.07 -3.68 -12.19
N SER A 146 30.93 -2.75 -11.77
CA SER A 146 32.06 -3.05 -10.89
C SER A 146 31.64 -3.73 -9.58
N ASP A 147 30.56 -3.25 -8.94
CA ASP A 147 30.10 -3.78 -7.66
C ASP A 147 29.44 -5.15 -7.81
N GLU A 148 28.74 -5.37 -8.92
CA GLU A 148 28.18 -6.68 -9.29
C GLU A 148 29.30 -7.70 -9.54
N LEU A 149 30.33 -7.32 -10.32
CA LEU A 149 31.49 -8.18 -10.59
C LEU A 149 32.28 -8.52 -9.33
N ASP A 150 32.52 -7.55 -8.45
CA ASP A 150 33.15 -7.79 -7.15
C ASP A 150 32.35 -8.79 -6.29
N THR A 151 31.02 -8.64 -6.27
CA THR A 151 30.13 -9.52 -5.49
C THR A 151 30.18 -10.93 -6.04
N MET A 152 30.16 -11.06 -7.37
CA MET A 152 30.31 -12.32 -8.07
C MET A 152 31.68 -12.98 -7.81
N GLU A 153 32.78 -12.24 -7.86
CA GLU A 153 34.11 -12.77 -7.58
C GLU A 153 34.20 -13.29 -6.15
N LEU A 154 33.62 -12.58 -5.19
CA LEU A 154 33.58 -13.02 -3.81
C LEU A 154 32.72 -14.29 -3.64
N TYR A 155 31.60 -14.38 -4.34
CA TYR A 155 30.77 -15.58 -4.40
C TYR A 155 31.55 -16.77 -4.96
N MET A 156 32.21 -16.61 -6.11
CA MET A 156 33.03 -17.66 -6.73
C MET A 156 34.15 -18.12 -5.82
N ASN A 157 34.83 -17.21 -5.14
CA ASN A 157 35.87 -17.58 -4.18
C ASN A 157 35.34 -18.48 -3.06
N ILE A 158 34.14 -18.21 -2.56
CA ILE A 158 33.53 -19.00 -1.48
C ILE A 158 33.11 -20.37 -2.00
N GLU A 159 32.42 -20.43 -3.14
CA GLU A 159 32.04 -21.70 -3.76
C GLU A 159 33.25 -22.53 -4.14
N ASN A 160 34.30 -21.93 -4.72
CA ASN A 160 35.48 -22.65 -5.17
C ASN A 160 36.24 -23.35 -4.02
N ILE A 161 36.26 -22.77 -2.82
CA ILE A 161 36.82 -23.43 -1.64
C ILE A 161 36.12 -24.78 -1.38
N ARG A 162 34.80 -24.85 -1.61
CA ARG A 162 34.02 -26.10 -1.47
C ARG A 162 34.37 -27.13 -2.53
N PHE A 163 34.86 -26.69 -3.69
CA PHE A 163 35.38 -27.53 -4.75
C PHE A 163 36.90 -27.74 -4.63
N SER A 164 37.48 -27.55 -3.44
CA SER A 164 38.92 -27.69 -3.19
C SER A 164 39.78 -26.83 -4.12
N ASN A 165 39.27 -25.65 -4.48
CA ASN A 165 39.88 -24.71 -5.43
C ASN A 165 40.08 -25.30 -6.84
N ALA A 166 39.27 -26.27 -7.26
CA ALA A 166 39.37 -26.92 -8.56
C ALA A 166 38.75 -26.12 -9.72
N ILE A 167 38.00 -25.04 -9.43
CA ILE A 167 37.38 -24.21 -10.46
C ILE A 167 38.35 -23.09 -10.88
N GLU A 168 38.69 -23.04 -12.16
CA GLU A 168 39.36 -21.91 -12.78
C GLU A 168 38.31 -20.88 -13.20
N PHE A 169 38.30 -19.73 -12.50
CA PHE A 169 37.38 -18.64 -12.77
C PHE A 169 38.12 -17.44 -13.37
N LYS A 170 37.64 -16.93 -14.51
CA LYS A 170 38.23 -15.77 -15.20
C LYS A 170 37.16 -14.75 -15.57
N ILE A 171 37.49 -13.47 -15.35
CA ILE A 171 36.69 -12.33 -15.79
C ILE A 171 37.48 -11.60 -16.88
N LEU A 172 36.90 -11.48 -18.07
CA LEU A 172 37.47 -10.77 -19.21
C LEU A 172 36.63 -9.54 -19.49
N ILE A 173 37.23 -8.36 -19.34
CA ILE A 173 36.58 -7.06 -19.56
C ILE A 173 37.25 -6.40 -20.75
N ASP A 174 36.47 -6.03 -21.76
CA ASP A 174 36.94 -5.27 -22.92
C ASP A 174 37.44 -3.87 -22.49
N GLU A 175 38.57 -3.42 -23.04
CA GLU A 175 39.23 -2.15 -22.70
C GLU A 175 38.30 -0.93 -22.86
N ASN A 176 37.30 -1.04 -23.74
CA ASN A 176 36.33 0.02 -24.01
C ASN A 176 35.16 0.08 -23.01
N VAL A 177 35.16 -0.77 -21.99
CA VAL A 177 34.10 -0.90 -20.99
C VAL A 177 34.57 -0.28 -19.67
N ASN A 178 33.96 0.84 -19.29
CA ASN A 178 34.12 1.39 -17.95
C ASN A 178 33.03 0.85 -17.02
N THR A 179 33.39 -0.16 -16.21
CA THR A 179 32.49 -0.87 -15.30
C THR A 179 31.92 -0.01 -14.17
N HIS A 180 32.57 1.10 -13.80
CA HIS A 180 32.08 2.01 -12.75
C HIS A 180 30.96 2.93 -13.26
N ASN A 181 30.93 3.20 -14.58
CA ASN A 181 29.95 4.08 -15.19
C ASN A 181 28.72 3.34 -15.75
N ILE A 182 28.81 2.01 -15.87
CA ILE A 182 27.71 1.17 -16.35
C ILE A 182 26.90 0.72 -15.15
N LYS A 183 25.61 1.05 -15.13
CA LYS A 183 24.67 0.53 -14.14
C LYS A 183 23.97 -0.70 -14.68
N VAL A 184 23.81 -1.70 -13.83
CA VAL A 184 23.07 -2.93 -14.11
C VAL A 184 22.06 -3.19 -13.00
N PRO A 185 20.95 -3.90 -13.27
CA PRO A 185 20.05 -4.34 -12.21
C PRO A 185 20.83 -5.15 -11.17
N SER A 186 20.59 -4.87 -9.89
CA SER A 186 21.31 -5.52 -8.79
C SER A 186 21.12 -7.03 -8.80
N LEU A 187 22.19 -7.79 -8.57
CA LEU A 187 22.19 -9.25 -8.47
C LEU A 187 21.74 -9.97 -9.77
N ILE A 188 21.84 -9.30 -10.92
CA ILE A 188 21.44 -9.87 -12.21
C ILE A 188 22.37 -10.98 -12.70
N ILE A 189 23.67 -10.93 -12.34
CA ILE A 189 24.67 -11.90 -12.81
C ILE A 189 24.62 -13.18 -11.97
N GLN A 190 24.27 -13.06 -10.69
CA GLN A 190 24.30 -14.17 -9.73
C GLN A 190 23.54 -15.43 -10.19
N PRO A 191 22.28 -15.37 -10.71
CA PRO A 191 21.56 -16.56 -11.15
C PRO A 191 22.26 -17.34 -12.26
N PHE A 192 22.94 -16.64 -13.18
CA PHE A 192 23.68 -17.28 -14.26
C PHE A 192 24.92 -17.99 -13.75
N LEU A 193 25.60 -17.38 -12.78
CA LEU A 193 26.75 -17.99 -12.13
C LEU A 193 26.35 -19.23 -11.32
N GLU A 194 25.26 -19.14 -10.55
CA GLU A 194 24.70 -20.28 -9.82
C GLU A 194 24.38 -21.43 -10.78
N ASN A 195 23.74 -21.14 -11.91
CA ASN A 195 23.49 -22.15 -12.94
C ASN A 195 24.78 -22.75 -13.50
N ALA A 196 25.80 -21.93 -13.79
CA ALA A 196 27.08 -22.41 -14.33
C ALA A 196 27.81 -23.34 -13.37
N ILE A 197 27.86 -23.01 -12.07
CA ILE A 197 28.52 -23.86 -11.06
C ILE A 197 27.73 -25.16 -10.86
N TRP A 198 26.42 -25.08 -10.64
CA TRP A 198 25.63 -26.20 -10.14
C TRP A 198 25.16 -27.13 -11.25
N HIS A 199 24.76 -26.58 -12.40
CA HIS A 199 24.35 -27.38 -13.55
C HIS A 199 25.52 -27.63 -14.50
N GLY A 200 26.43 -26.65 -14.67
CA GLY A 200 27.54 -26.76 -15.62
C GLY A 200 28.72 -27.59 -15.13
N LEU A 201 29.03 -27.60 -13.83
CA LEU A 201 30.23 -28.27 -13.29
C LEU A 201 29.96 -29.51 -12.44
N SER A 202 28.71 -29.79 -12.06
CA SER A 202 28.36 -30.96 -11.22
C SER A 202 28.61 -32.30 -11.91
N SER A 203 28.62 -32.33 -13.25
CA SER A 203 28.84 -33.52 -14.06
C SER A 203 30.27 -33.66 -14.60
N LYS A 204 31.16 -32.70 -14.33
CA LYS A 204 32.56 -32.71 -14.80
C LYS A 204 33.51 -33.06 -13.66
N GLU A 205 34.30 -34.13 -13.85
CA GLU A 205 35.33 -34.54 -12.89
C GLU A 205 36.63 -33.74 -13.06
N GLU A 206 36.95 -33.32 -14.29
CA GLU A 206 38.17 -32.55 -14.63
C GLU A 206 37.83 -31.29 -15.45
N ASP A 207 38.78 -30.34 -15.49
CA ASP A 207 38.73 -29.08 -16.27
C ASP A 207 37.50 -28.18 -15.99
N LYS A 208 37.31 -27.84 -14.71
CA LYS A 208 36.22 -26.94 -14.27
C LYS A 208 36.59 -25.48 -14.56
N LYS A 209 36.18 -24.97 -15.71
CA LYS A 209 36.39 -23.57 -16.11
C LYS A 209 35.08 -22.80 -16.16
N ILE A 210 35.08 -21.58 -15.63
CA ILE A 210 34.01 -20.60 -15.80
C ILE A 210 34.65 -19.30 -16.26
N GLU A 211 34.18 -18.79 -17.41
CA GLU A 211 34.62 -17.52 -17.96
C GLU A 211 33.44 -16.54 -18.01
N LEU A 212 33.65 -15.33 -17.49
CA LEU A 212 32.70 -14.23 -17.67
C LEU A 212 33.31 -13.19 -18.59
N LYS A 213 32.62 -12.88 -19.69
CA LYS A 213 33.06 -11.90 -20.68
C LYS A 213 32.14 -10.69 -20.71
N VAL A 214 32.71 -9.50 -20.57
CA VAL A 214 32.00 -8.22 -20.69
C VAL A 214 32.49 -7.48 -21.94
N GLU A 215 31.62 -7.39 -22.94
CA GLU A 215 31.91 -6.75 -24.22
C GLU A 215 30.90 -5.67 -24.57
N LYS A 216 31.35 -4.59 -25.21
CA LYS A 216 30.46 -3.53 -25.69
C LYS A 216 29.95 -3.85 -27.10
N ASN A 217 28.79 -4.48 -27.21
CA ASN A 217 28.16 -4.72 -28.51
C ASN A 217 27.22 -3.56 -28.93
N LYS A 218 27.07 -3.30 -30.24
CA LYS A 218 26.28 -2.16 -30.77
C LYS A 218 24.77 -2.22 -30.44
N LYS A 219 24.26 -3.33 -29.87
CA LYS A 219 22.85 -3.51 -29.45
C LYS A 219 22.71 -4.47 -28.24
N SER A 220 23.19 -4.04 -27.07
CA SER A 220 23.01 -4.70 -25.75
C SER A 220 24.14 -5.65 -25.33
N ILE A 221 24.48 -5.60 -24.03
CA ILE A 221 25.62 -6.27 -23.38
C ILE A 221 25.08 -7.42 -22.53
N LEU A 222 25.65 -8.61 -22.72
CA LEU A 222 25.88 -9.74 -21.79
C LEU A 222 25.77 -11.07 -22.56
N LEU A 223 26.91 -11.75 -22.75
CA LEU A 223 27.00 -13.11 -23.27
C LEU A 223 27.69 -13.97 -22.21
N PHE A 224 27.00 -15.02 -21.76
CA PHE A 224 27.54 -16.06 -20.87
C PHE A 224 27.92 -17.26 -21.75
N GLN A 225 29.16 -17.73 -21.69
CA GLN A 225 29.60 -18.96 -22.34
C GLN A 225 30.49 -19.78 -21.42
#